data_AF-A0A1I3EYE3-F1
#
_entry.id   AF-A0A1I3EYE3-F1
#
_cell.length_a   1.000
_cell.length_b   1.000
_cell.length_c   1.000
_cell.angle_alpha   90.00
_cell.angle_beta   90.00
_cell.angle_gamma   90.00
#
_symmetry.space_group_name_H-M   'P 1'
#
loop_
_entity.id
_entity.type
_entity.pdbx_description
1 polymer ?
#
loop_
_entity_poly.entity_id
_entity_poly.type
_entity_poly.pdbx_seq_one_letter_code
_entity_poly.pdbx_strand_id
1 'polypeptide(L)'
;MTIGHGKASERLIEQRVRNRIIEYLELAASFEEQQQYERNVPIAHVPYEVINQWGDQVWKHPRENPHNGDIYDAAEVEALCRYQEVLEATTRALPDDYPPLNKVQAMPEWASLRETAEQALGVLMQRGKFSEDREID
;
A
#
# COMPACT_ATOMS: atom_id res chain seq x y z
N MET A 1 -37.25 -14.16 6.38
CA MET A 1 -35.95 -14.76 6.02
C MET A 1 -34.88 -13.73 6.29
N THR A 2 -34.20 -13.84 7.43
CA THR A 2 -33.09 -12.97 7.80
C THR A 2 -31.86 -13.50 7.08
N ILE A 3 -31.32 -12.75 6.12
CA ILE A 3 -30.04 -13.09 5.48
C ILE A 3 -28.98 -12.91 6.57
N GLY A 4 -28.53 -14.02 7.15
CA GLY A 4 -27.37 -14.02 8.02
C GLY A 4 -26.18 -13.58 7.19
N HIS A 5 -25.71 -12.35 7.38
CA HIS A 5 -24.38 -11.96 6.93
C HIS A 5 -23.40 -12.81 7.75
N GLY A 6 -23.02 -13.97 7.22
CA GLY A 6 -21.93 -14.76 7.78
C GLY A 6 -20.70 -13.84 7.85
N LYS A 7 -20.09 -13.73 9.04
CA LYS A 7 -18.83 -13.00 9.17
C LYS A 7 -17.82 -13.62 8.20
N ALA A 8 -17.14 -12.79 7.41
CA ALA A 8 -16.02 -13.24 6.61
C ALA A 8 -14.96 -13.90 7.51
N SER A 9 -14.29 -14.94 7.01
CA SER A 9 -13.16 -15.55 7.70
C SER A 9 -11.98 -14.56 7.77
N GLU A 10 -11.06 -14.79 8.70
CA GLU A 10 -9.82 -14.01 8.81
C GLU A 10 -9.01 -14.08 7.51
N ARG A 11 -8.93 -15.27 6.89
CA ARG A 11 -8.26 -15.47 5.60
C ARG A 11 -8.88 -14.64 4.49
N LEU A 12 -10.21 -14.64 4.36
CA LEU A 12 -10.89 -13.83 3.36
C LEU A 12 -10.66 -12.34 3.62
N ILE A 13 -10.73 -11.88 4.88
CA ILE A 13 -10.44 -10.49 5.24
C ILE A 13 -9.03 -10.11 4.81
N GLU A 14 -8.03 -10.95 5.08
CA GLU A 14 -6.65 -10.67 4.71
C GLU A 14 -6.44 -10.62 3.19
N GLN A 15 -7.15 -11.43 2.40
CA GLN A 15 -7.14 -11.28 0.93
C GLN A 15 -7.60 -9.88 0.49
N ARG A 16 -8.62 -9.33 1.15
CA ARG A 16 -9.11 -7.98 0.85
C ARG A 16 -8.08 -6.94 1.24
N VAL A 17 -7.43 -7.12 2.38
CA VAL A 17 -6.30 -6.26 2.82
C VAL A 17 -5.18 -6.30 1.79
N ARG A 18 -4.77 -7.48 1.31
CA ARG A 18 -3.79 -7.60 0.23
C ARG A 18 -4.21 -6.81 -1.02
N ASN A 19 -5.49 -6.87 -1.40
CA ASN A 19 -5.99 -6.07 -2.53
C ASN A 19 -5.94 -4.57 -2.26
N ARG A 20 -6.22 -4.13 -1.02
CA ARG A 20 -6.07 -2.72 -0.63
C ARG A 20 -4.61 -2.28 -0.65
N ILE A 21 -3.68 -3.13 -0.23
CA ILE A 21 -2.23 -2.88 -0.34
C ILE A 21 -1.83 -2.70 -1.80
N ILE A 22 -2.34 -3.54 -2.72
CA ILE A 22 -2.09 -3.37 -4.16
C ILE A 22 -2.61 -1.99 -4.64
N GLU A 23 -3.84 -1.62 -4.29
CA GLU A 23 -4.41 -0.31 -4.66
C GLU A 23 -3.62 0.87 -4.10
N TYR A 24 -3.15 0.75 -2.86
CA TYR A 24 -2.27 1.73 -2.26
C TYR A 24 -0.92 1.83 -3.01
N LEU A 25 -0.32 0.71 -3.39
CA LEU A 25 0.94 0.69 -4.13
C LEU A 25 0.79 1.23 -5.57
N GLU A 26 -0.37 1.02 -6.21
CA GLU A 26 -0.74 1.66 -7.48
C GLU A 26 -0.62 3.20 -7.36
N LEU A 27 -1.24 3.79 -6.33
CA LEU A 27 -1.15 5.22 -6.04
C LEU A 27 0.29 5.66 -5.68
N ALA A 28 0.96 4.91 -4.79
CA ALA A 28 2.29 5.27 -4.30
C ALA A 28 3.35 5.26 -5.42
N ALA A 29 3.25 4.35 -6.39
CA ALA A 29 4.17 4.26 -7.52
C ALA A 29 3.97 5.39 -8.56
N SER A 30 2.74 5.87 -8.72
CA SER A 30 2.38 6.74 -9.85
C SER A 30 2.27 8.21 -9.48
N PHE A 31 3.16 9.03 -10.06
CA PHE A 31 3.04 10.50 -9.96
C PHE A 31 1.77 11.02 -10.66
N GLU A 32 1.36 10.39 -11.76
CA GLU A 32 0.14 10.81 -12.47
C GLU A 32 -1.11 10.58 -11.61
N GLU A 33 -1.20 9.42 -10.95
CA GLU A 33 -2.32 9.12 -10.06
C GLU A 33 -2.34 10.04 -8.83
N GLN A 34 -1.18 10.34 -8.26
CA GLN A 34 -1.07 11.32 -7.16
C GLN A 34 -1.55 12.72 -7.59
N GLN A 35 -1.19 13.18 -8.79
CA GLN A 35 -1.70 14.45 -9.34
C GLN A 35 -3.21 14.39 -9.63
N GLN A 36 -3.71 13.24 -10.08
CA GLN A 36 -5.14 13.07 -10.31
C GLN A 36 -5.92 13.08 -8.99
N TYR A 37 -5.37 12.49 -7.93
CA TYR A 37 -5.93 12.56 -6.58
C TYR A 37 -5.98 14.02 -6.08
N GLU A 38 -4.86 14.76 -6.17
CA GLU A 38 -4.81 16.17 -5.74
C GLU A 38 -5.86 17.03 -6.47
N ARG A 39 -6.09 16.78 -7.76
CA ARG A 39 -7.12 17.47 -8.56
C ARG A 39 -8.54 17.07 -8.18
N ASN A 40 -8.79 15.80 -7.91
CA ASN A 40 -10.13 15.28 -7.61
C ASN A 40 -10.58 15.58 -6.18
N VAL A 41 -9.62 15.68 -5.25
CA VAL A 41 -9.88 15.93 -3.83
C VAL A 41 -8.99 17.09 -3.36
N PRO A 42 -9.35 18.35 -3.66
CA PRO A 42 -8.50 19.52 -3.38
C PRO A 42 -8.23 19.77 -1.89
N ILE A 43 -8.99 19.13 -1.00
CA ILE A 43 -8.77 19.20 0.46
C ILE A 43 -7.72 18.18 0.94
N ALA A 44 -7.40 17.18 0.13
CA ALA A 44 -6.45 16.14 0.48
C ALA A 44 -5.02 16.67 0.33
N HIS A 45 -4.18 16.38 1.31
CA HIS A 45 -2.75 16.64 1.22
C HIS A 45 -2.06 15.37 0.73
N VAL A 46 -1.91 15.23 -0.59
CA VAL A 46 -1.54 13.93 -1.19
C VAL A 46 -0.22 13.34 -0.66
N PRO A 47 0.87 14.10 -0.43
CA PRO A 47 2.07 13.55 0.18
C PRO A 47 1.81 12.98 1.59
N TYR A 48 1.00 13.67 2.40
CA TYR A 48 0.58 13.18 3.71
C TYR A 48 -0.25 11.90 3.58
N GLU A 49 -1.19 11.83 2.65
CA GLU A 49 -2.03 10.65 2.41
C GLU A 49 -1.16 9.44 2.01
N VAL A 50 -0.23 9.61 1.07
CA VAL A 50 0.67 8.52 0.64
C VAL A 50 1.47 7.99 1.83
N ILE A 51 2.02 8.85 2.69
CA ILE A 51 2.80 8.38 3.84
C ILE A 51 1.95 7.67 4.89
N ASN A 52 0.78 8.24 5.25
CA ASN A 52 0.02 7.76 6.40
C ASN A 52 -0.91 6.59 6.08
N GLN A 53 -1.43 6.50 4.85
CA GLN A 53 -2.36 5.42 4.47
C GLN A 53 -1.73 4.03 4.53
N TRP A 54 -0.40 3.90 4.43
CA TRP A 54 0.28 2.63 4.62
C TRP A 54 -0.04 2.00 5.98
N GLY A 55 -0.02 2.80 7.04
CA GLY A 55 -0.29 2.34 8.41
C GLY A 55 -1.75 1.90 8.62
N ASP A 56 -2.67 2.36 7.77
CA ASP A 56 -4.07 1.93 7.79
C ASP A 56 -4.25 0.54 7.14
N GLN A 57 -3.38 0.18 6.17
CA GLN A 57 -3.43 -1.11 5.49
C GLN A 57 -2.61 -2.18 6.21
N VAL A 58 -1.50 -1.80 6.83
CA VAL A 58 -0.57 -2.73 7.45
C VAL A 58 -0.48 -2.43 8.95
N TRP A 59 -1.17 -3.23 9.77
CA TRP A 59 -1.23 -3.04 11.24
C TRP A 59 0.18 -3.09 11.87
N LYS A 60 1.08 -3.94 11.36
CA LYS A 60 2.44 -4.11 11.89
C LYS A 60 3.48 -4.17 10.78
N HIS A 61 4.72 -4.51 11.11
CA HIS A 61 5.73 -4.81 10.11
C HIS A 61 5.30 -6.02 9.24
N PRO A 62 5.48 -6.01 7.89
CA PRO A 62 5.00 -7.08 7.00
C PRO A 62 5.46 -8.50 7.38
N ARG A 63 6.68 -8.64 7.92
CA ARG A 63 7.18 -9.94 8.46
C ARG A 63 6.37 -10.51 9.60
N GLU A 64 5.63 -9.69 10.35
CA GLU A 64 4.83 -10.10 11.50
C GLU A 64 3.40 -10.50 11.12
N ASN A 65 3.04 -10.45 9.83
CA ASN A 65 1.70 -10.84 9.39
C ASN A 65 1.49 -12.36 9.58
N PRO A 66 0.47 -12.80 10.34
CA PRO A 66 0.20 -14.21 10.61
C PRO A 66 -0.20 -15.02 9.36
N HIS A 67 -0.56 -14.34 8.26
CA HIS A 67 -0.95 -14.96 6.99
C HIS A 67 0.21 -15.08 5.99
N ASN A 68 1.45 -14.82 6.41
CA ASN A 68 2.63 -15.10 5.61
C ASN A 68 2.80 -16.61 5.38
N GLY A 69 3.11 -17.00 4.14
CA GLY A 69 3.13 -18.38 3.68
C GLY A 69 1.77 -18.92 3.22
N ASP A 70 0.72 -18.12 3.39
CA ASP A 70 -0.66 -18.50 3.06
C ASP A 70 -1.30 -17.50 2.07
N ILE A 71 -1.34 -16.21 2.44
CA ILE A 71 -1.80 -15.12 1.56
C ILE A 71 -0.62 -14.50 0.81
N TYR A 72 0.47 -14.21 1.51
CA TYR A 72 1.68 -13.64 0.94
C TYR A 72 2.76 -14.71 0.82
N ASP A 73 3.37 -14.83 -0.35
CA ASP A 73 4.57 -15.65 -0.51
C ASP A 73 5.82 -14.91 0.01
N ALA A 74 6.95 -15.63 0.06
CA ALA A 74 8.20 -15.08 0.57
C ALA A 74 8.73 -13.89 -0.23
N ALA A 75 8.48 -13.83 -1.55
CA ALA A 75 8.91 -12.73 -2.39
C ALA A 75 8.04 -11.49 -2.14
N GLU A 76 6.73 -11.67 -1.99
CA GLU A 76 5.78 -10.61 -1.63
C GLU A 76 6.14 -10.01 -0.25
N VAL A 77 6.38 -10.84 0.76
CA VAL A 77 6.78 -10.37 2.10
C VAL A 77 8.05 -9.55 2.06
N GLU A 78 9.08 -10.03 1.36
CA GLU A 78 10.35 -9.32 1.24
C GLU A 78 10.20 -8.00 0.49
N ALA A 79 9.37 -7.95 -0.56
CA ALA A 79 9.09 -6.72 -1.30
C ALA A 79 8.36 -5.68 -0.44
N LEU A 80 7.34 -6.10 0.33
CA LEU A 80 6.63 -5.22 1.26
C LEU A 80 7.54 -4.71 2.39
N CYS A 81 8.47 -5.54 2.88
CA CYS A 81 9.47 -5.08 3.86
C CYS A 81 10.40 -4.01 3.31
N ARG A 82 10.94 -4.21 2.10
CA ARG A 82 11.79 -3.20 1.46
C ARG A 82 11.04 -1.89 1.25
N TYR A 83 9.79 -1.99 0.82
CA TYR A 83 8.93 -0.81 0.70
C TYR A 83 8.77 -0.09 2.04
N GLN A 84 8.47 -0.81 3.12
CA GLN A 84 8.35 -0.21 4.44
C GLN A 84 9.65 0.47 4.92
N GLU A 85 10.81 -0.14 4.70
CA GLU A 85 12.11 0.47 5.05
C GLU A 85 12.33 1.81 4.32
N VAL A 86 12.00 1.85 3.03
CA VAL A 86 12.10 3.07 2.21
C VAL A 86 11.04 4.11 2.61
N LEU A 87 9.82 3.69 2.94
CA LEU A 87 8.78 4.55 3.48
C LEU A 87 9.21 5.22 4.78
N GLU A 88 9.77 4.45 5.72
CA GLU A 88 10.26 4.96 7.00
C GLU A 88 11.44 5.94 6.78
N ALA A 89 12.35 5.64 5.86
CA ALA A 89 13.43 6.55 5.49
C ALA A 89 12.92 7.85 4.87
N THR A 90 11.95 7.75 3.97
CA THR A 90 11.32 8.90 3.30
C THR A 90 10.57 9.77 4.32
N THR A 91 9.85 9.15 5.24
CA THR A 91 9.15 9.84 6.33
C THR A 91 10.11 10.64 7.21
N ARG A 92 11.29 10.09 7.54
CA ARG A 92 12.33 10.81 8.31
C ARG A 92 12.96 11.98 7.55
N ALA A 93 12.97 11.93 6.21
CA ALA A 93 13.55 12.97 5.37
C ALA A 93 12.55 14.07 5.00
N LEU A 94 11.24 13.79 5.10
CA LEU A 94 10.19 14.74 4.80
C LEU A 94 10.14 15.85 5.86
N PRO A 95 10.03 17.12 5.44
CA PRO A 95 9.69 18.20 6.35
C PRO A 95 8.33 17.97 7.02
N ASP A 96 8.22 18.33 8.31
CA ASP A 96 7.01 18.17 9.12
C ASP A 96 5.79 18.93 8.57
N ASP A 97 6.00 19.93 7.72
CA ASP A 97 4.93 20.71 7.09
C ASP A 97 4.34 20.04 5.85
N TYR A 98 4.85 18.87 5.46
CA TYR A 98 4.50 18.11 4.25
C TYR A 98 4.39 19.03 3.02
N PRO A 99 5.50 19.27 2.30
CA PRO A 99 5.48 20.19 1.16
C PRO A 99 4.48 19.79 0.07
N PRO A 100 4.03 20.72 -0.80
CA PRO A 100 3.17 20.39 -1.93
C PRO A 100 3.73 19.27 -2.82
N LEU A 101 2.84 18.54 -3.51
CA LEU A 101 3.20 17.34 -4.28
C LEU A 101 4.37 17.57 -5.24
N ASN A 102 4.37 18.69 -5.98
CA ASN A 102 5.44 19.00 -6.92
C ASN A 102 6.82 19.19 -6.27
N LYS A 103 6.88 19.62 -5.00
CA LYS A 103 8.13 19.77 -4.26
C LYS A 103 8.65 18.43 -3.77
N VAL A 104 7.79 17.60 -3.19
CA VAL A 104 8.22 16.27 -2.72
C VAL A 104 8.64 15.38 -3.88
N GLN A 105 8.03 15.52 -5.05
CA GLN A 105 8.40 14.77 -6.25
C GLN A 105 9.81 15.06 -6.77
N ALA A 106 10.40 16.20 -6.40
CA ALA A 106 11.79 16.52 -6.70
C ALA A 106 12.78 15.93 -5.68
N MET A 107 12.31 15.33 -4.59
CA MET A 107 13.16 14.72 -3.56
C MET A 107 13.63 13.32 -3.99
N PRO A 108 14.92 12.99 -3.81
CA PRO A 108 15.45 11.67 -4.14
C PRO A 108 14.83 10.54 -3.28
N GLU A 109 14.43 10.84 -2.04
CA GLU A 109 13.75 9.90 -1.16
C GLU A 109 12.35 9.57 -1.70
N TRP A 110 11.61 10.57 -2.18
CA TRP A 110 10.31 10.35 -2.79
C TRP A 110 10.41 9.55 -4.10
N ALA A 111 11.44 9.81 -4.91
CA ALA A 111 11.71 9.01 -6.11
C ALA A 111 11.97 7.53 -5.74
N SER A 112 12.82 7.29 -4.73
CA SER A 112 13.08 5.95 -4.19
C SER A 112 11.82 5.28 -3.66
N LEU A 113 10.93 6.03 -3.00
CA LEU A 113 9.65 5.54 -2.51
C LEU A 113 8.78 5.05 -3.67
N ARG A 114 8.63 5.84 -4.73
CA ARG A 114 7.83 5.48 -5.91
C ARG A 114 8.41 4.26 -6.64
N GLU A 115 9.72 4.23 -6.84
CA GLU A 115 10.38 3.09 -7.49
C GLU A 115 10.21 1.81 -6.67
N THR A 116 10.37 1.88 -5.34
CA THR A 116 10.19 0.70 -4.47
C THR A 116 8.73 0.27 -4.42
N ALA A 117 7.78 1.21 -4.48
CA ALA A 117 6.35 0.90 -4.60
C ALA A 117 6.06 0.15 -5.92
N GLU A 118 6.61 0.61 -7.04
CA GLU A 118 6.46 -0.02 -8.35
C GLU A 118 7.03 -1.45 -8.35
N GLN A 119 8.21 -1.63 -7.74
CA GLN A 119 8.82 -2.95 -7.59
C GLN A 119 7.96 -3.90 -6.74
N ALA A 120 7.47 -3.43 -5.59
CA ALA A 120 6.59 -4.23 -4.74
C ALA A 120 5.28 -4.58 -5.44
N LEU A 121 4.64 -3.60 -6.09
CA LEU A 121 3.45 -3.80 -6.92
C LEU A 121 3.70 -4.86 -7.99
N GLY A 122 4.83 -4.78 -8.69
CA GLY A 122 5.22 -5.76 -9.71
C GLY A 122 5.32 -7.18 -9.17
N VAL A 123 5.79 -7.37 -7.93
CA VAL A 123 5.83 -8.69 -7.27
C VAL A 123 4.41 -9.18 -6.93
N LEU A 124 3.59 -8.37 -6.25
CA LEU A 124 2.22 -8.78 -5.90
C LEU A 124 1.38 -9.08 -7.14
N MET A 125 1.56 -8.30 -8.21
CA MET A 125 0.81 -8.46 -9.45
C MET A 125 1.18 -9.71 -10.25
N GLN A 126 2.24 -10.44 -9.89
CA GLN A 126 2.48 -11.79 -10.44
C GLN A 126 1.34 -12.75 -10.12
N ARG A 127 0.70 -12.57 -8.95
CA ARG A 127 -0.48 -13.33 -8.52
C ARG A 127 -1.79 -12.53 -8.68
N GLY A 128 -1.70 -11.24 -9.00
CA GLY A 128 -2.83 -10.33 -9.22
C GLY A 128 -3.65 -10.08 -7.95
N LYS A 129 -4.75 -9.33 -8.06
CA LYS A 129 -5.73 -9.17 -6.96
C LYS A 129 -6.50 -10.48 -6.76
N PHE A 130 -6.80 -10.84 -5.51
CA PHE A 130 -7.59 -12.02 -5.17
C PHE A 130 -9.09 -11.74 -5.16
N SER A 131 -9.89 -12.80 -5.12
CA SER A 131 -11.34 -12.67 -4.97
C SER A 131 -11.69 -12.00 -3.64
N GLU A 132 -12.59 -11.01 -3.71
CA GLU A 132 -13.16 -10.34 -2.54
C GLU A 132 -14.28 -11.19 -1.90
N ASP A 133 -14.81 -12.19 -2.62
CA ASP A 133 -16.00 -12.96 -2.23
C ASP A 133 -15.70 -14.41 -1.82
N ARG A 134 -14.53 -14.93 -2.18
CA ARG A 134 -14.16 -16.34 -2.00
C ARG A 134 -12.71 -16.46 -1.55
N GLU A 135 -12.46 -17.36 -0.60
CA GLU A 135 -11.10 -17.70 -0.22
C GLU A 135 -10.35 -18.36 -1.38
N ILE A 136 -9.07 -18.07 -1.49
CA ILE A 136 -8.16 -18.79 -2.37
C ILE A 136 -7.84 -20.15 -1.74
N ASP A 137 -7.84 -21.18 -2.59
CA ASP A 137 -7.54 -22.56 -2.20
C ASP A 137 -6.09 -22.75 -1.72
#